data_AF-M5FEQ0-F1
#
_entry.id   AF-M5FEQ0-F1
#
_cell.length_a   1.000
_cell.length_b   1.000
_cell.length_c   1.000
_cell.angle_alpha   90.00
_cell.angle_beta   90.00
_cell.angle_gamma   90.00
#
_symmetry.space_group_name_H-M   'P 1'
#
loop_
_entity.id
_entity.type
_entity.pdbx_description
1 polymer ?
#
loop_
_entity_poly.entity_id
_entity_poly.type
_entity_poly.pdbx_seq_one_letter_code
_entity_poly.pdbx_strand_id
1 'polypeptide(L)'
;MLEIGTGEYQEGPTGVTVFRFGKKVLGAVDVRGGAPGTVNTDYLRLGCDRPELDAVVFSGGSWYGLESITAVATALKDENIRNGFWDNVALSVGAIIYDFGERRLNEVYPDKKLAQAAFRAARPGKFPLGAYGAGRFTRSGGFFGCAAYSGQGGAFRQIGEIKVAVFVVANPAGVVTNRDGEIVAGYPDSNWPKFLKTADLLAAVPASCKLGWNGVPEGSDNKNTTISLVVTNQKLNYAELQRLAVQVHTSMARAIQPFATIGDGDVLYAVSTDEVIGEQDSDIAPSAFGGMNVGALGAIASELIWDAILVSVPDQPQADEPSESERPQAKELEAFAGRYDFSSFVALQVSFKDDRLFALATGERAAYAIGKEQPVELLATGSRSAREADSCIRR
;
A
#
# COMPACT_ATOMS: atom_id res chain seq x y z
N MET A 1 10.91 13.80 16.39
CA MET A 1 10.43 12.55 17.04
C MET A 1 10.17 11.46 16.01
N LEU A 2 9.19 11.61 15.12
CA LEU A 2 8.93 10.68 14.00
C LEU A 2 9.78 11.05 12.77
N GLU A 3 10.45 10.07 12.18
CA GLU A 3 11.15 10.17 10.91
C GLU A 3 10.69 9.05 9.98
N ILE A 4 10.52 9.37 8.69
CA ILE A 4 9.97 8.44 7.72
C ILE A 4 10.92 8.31 6.54
N GLY A 5 11.22 7.07 6.16
CA GLY A 5 12.06 6.74 5.02
C GLY A 5 11.36 5.75 4.11
N THR A 6 11.63 5.86 2.81
CA THR A 6 11.08 4.95 1.78
C THR A 6 12.21 4.43 0.89
N GLY A 7 12.07 3.21 0.40
CA GLY A 7 12.93 2.61 -0.61
C GLY A 7 12.12 1.77 -1.58
N GLU A 8 12.53 1.71 -2.84
CA GLU A 8 11.84 0.96 -3.89
C GLU A 8 12.82 0.37 -4.90
N TYR A 9 12.45 -0.78 -5.47
CA TYR A 9 13.08 -1.32 -6.67
C TYR A 9 12.17 -1.07 -7.86
N GLN A 10 12.73 -0.58 -8.97
CA GLN A 10 11.94 -0.25 -10.16
C GLN A 10 11.72 -1.50 -11.03
N GLU A 11 12.70 -2.40 -11.06
CA GLU A 11 12.72 -3.57 -11.92
C GLU A 11 11.63 -4.57 -11.55
N GLY A 12 11.38 -4.77 -10.25
CA GLY A 12 10.14 -5.36 -9.77
C GLY A 12 9.46 -4.35 -8.88
N PRO A 13 8.51 -3.55 -9.40
CA PRO A 13 7.99 -2.39 -8.69
C PRO A 13 7.43 -2.83 -7.34
N THR A 14 8.18 -2.54 -6.29
CA THR A 14 7.93 -2.91 -4.90
C THR A 14 8.73 -1.98 -4.01
N GLY A 15 8.45 -1.96 -2.72
CA GLY A 15 9.25 -1.17 -1.80
C GLY A 15 8.90 -1.34 -0.33
N VAL A 16 9.50 -0.48 0.47
CA VAL A 16 9.43 -0.48 1.92
C VAL A 16 9.29 0.95 2.42
N THR A 17 8.48 1.12 3.48
CA THR A 17 8.26 2.38 4.18
C THR A 17 8.55 2.16 5.66
N VAL A 18 9.52 2.92 6.20
CA VAL A 18 10.02 2.79 7.57
C VAL A 18 9.62 4.03 8.36
N PHE A 19 8.88 3.84 9.44
CA PHE A 19 8.57 4.85 10.44
C PHE A 19 9.44 4.60 11.66
N ARG A 20 10.43 5.46 11.93
CA ARG A 20 11.32 5.33 13.10
C ARG A 20 11.12 6.45 14.09
N PHE A 21 11.37 6.16 15.36
CA PHE A 21 11.18 7.10 16.46
C PHE A 21 12.52 7.44 17.12
N GLY A 22 12.68 8.68 17.56
CA GLY A 22 13.91 9.16 18.22
C GLY A 22 14.15 8.57 19.62
N LYS A 23 13.14 7.90 20.21
CA LYS A 23 13.21 7.14 21.46
C LYS A 23 12.31 5.90 21.35
N LYS A 24 12.40 4.98 22.32
CA LYS A 24 11.41 3.90 22.42
C LYS A 24 10.03 4.49 22.74
N VAL A 25 9.00 4.05 22.02
CA VAL A 25 7.63 4.56 22.12
C VAL A 25 6.65 3.46 22.51
N LEU A 26 5.49 3.84 23.02
CA LEU A 26 4.41 2.90 23.30
C LEU A 26 3.70 2.53 21.99
N GLY A 27 3.46 1.25 21.78
CA GLY A 27 2.80 0.73 20.58
C GLY A 27 1.65 -0.20 20.93
N ALA A 28 0.62 -0.21 20.08
CA ALA A 28 -0.51 -1.11 20.12
C ALA A 28 -0.84 -1.57 18.68
N VAL A 29 -1.59 -2.67 18.53
CA VAL A 29 -1.91 -3.23 17.21
C VAL A 29 -3.30 -3.83 17.17
N ASP A 30 -3.99 -3.62 16.04
CA ASP A 30 -5.27 -4.24 15.72
C ASP A 30 -5.16 -4.95 14.36
N VAL A 31 -5.26 -6.28 14.35
CA VAL A 31 -5.16 -7.11 13.14
C VAL A 31 -6.52 -7.72 12.88
N ARG A 32 -7.08 -7.49 11.69
CA ARG A 32 -8.45 -7.90 11.36
C ARG A 32 -8.61 -8.66 10.06
N GLY A 33 -7.68 -8.47 9.11
CA GLY A 33 -7.71 -9.26 7.88
C GLY A 33 -7.54 -10.76 8.18
N GLY A 34 -8.14 -11.60 7.34
CA GLY A 34 -8.05 -13.05 7.44
C GLY A 34 -6.70 -13.67 7.05
N ALA A 35 -5.83 -12.93 6.36
CA ALA A 35 -4.53 -13.41 5.88
C ALA A 35 -3.38 -12.43 6.18
N PRO A 36 -3.15 -12.05 7.46
CA PRO A 36 -2.14 -11.08 7.80
C PRO A 36 -0.72 -11.66 7.67
N GLY A 37 0.22 -10.81 7.28
CA GLY A 37 1.64 -11.09 7.39
C GLY A 37 2.31 -10.04 8.26
N THR A 38 2.75 -10.44 9.45
CA THR A 38 3.25 -9.50 10.46
C THR A 38 4.51 -10.01 11.16
N VAL A 39 5.27 -9.08 11.72
CA VAL A 39 6.41 -9.37 12.61
C VAL A 39 6.17 -8.70 13.96
N ASN A 40 6.43 -9.46 15.04
CA ASN A 40 6.42 -8.99 16.43
C ASN A 40 5.10 -8.38 16.93
N THR A 41 3.97 -8.66 16.30
CA THR A 41 2.66 -8.12 16.74
C THR A 41 2.22 -8.68 18.08
N ASP A 42 2.57 -9.92 18.41
CA ASP A 42 2.20 -10.52 19.69
C ASP A 42 2.82 -9.80 20.87
N TYR A 43 4.01 -9.22 20.70
CA TYR A 43 4.63 -8.36 21.71
C TYR A 43 3.74 -7.15 22.03
N LEU A 44 3.22 -6.48 21.00
CA LEU A 44 2.30 -5.35 21.19
C LEU A 44 0.97 -5.77 21.81
N ARG A 45 0.54 -7.03 21.64
CA ARG A 45 -0.72 -7.55 22.21
C ARG A 45 -0.63 -7.91 23.69
N LEU A 46 0.58 -8.05 24.25
CA LEU A 46 0.77 -8.36 25.68
C LEU A 46 0.19 -7.29 26.59
N GLY A 47 0.01 -6.07 26.08
CA GLY A 47 -0.61 -4.98 26.80
C GLY A 47 0.21 -4.38 27.92
N CYS A 48 1.53 -4.45 27.78
CA CYS A 48 2.44 -3.79 28.71
C CYS A 48 2.48 -2.27 28.44
N ASP A 49 2.29 -1.48 29.50
CA ASP A 49 2.54 -0.02 29.52
C ASP A 49 4.04 0.30 29.52
N ARG A 50 4.77 -0.24 28.55
CA ARG A 50 6.23 -0.10 28.47
C ARG A 50 6.65 0.36 27.08
N PRO A 51 7.24 1.57 26.94
CA PRO A 51 7.76 2.03 25.67
C PRO A 51 8.97 1.19 25.25
N GLU A 52 8.76 0.29 24.29
CA GLU A 52 9.81 -0.62 23.79
C GLU A 52 10.01 -0.55 22.28
N LEU A 53 9.05 0.03 21.55
CA LEU A 53 9.03 0.07 20.10
C LEU A 53 9.98 1.12 19.52
N ASP A 54 10.84 0.74 18.57
CA ASP A 54 11.74 1.64 17.85
C ASP A 54 11.22 2.07 16.48
N ALA A 55 10.55 1.15 15.77
CA ALA A 55 10.10 1.40 14.40
C ALA A 55 8.91 0.53 13.98
N VAL A 56 8.06 1.10 13.13
CA VAL A 56 7.02 0.40 12.38
C VAL A 56 7.44 0.35 10.91
N VAL A 57 7.32 -0.82 10.27
CA VAL A 57 7.77 -1.03 8.88
C VAL A 57 6.64 -1.61 8.04
N PHE A 58 6.35 -0.98 6.92
CA PHE A 58 5.45 -1.51 5.89
C PHE A 58 6.28 -1.97 4.71
N SER A 59 5.94 -3.10 4.11
CA SER A 59 6.71 -3.66 2.99
C SER A 59 5.80 -4.30 1.94
N GLY A 60 6.20 -4.19 0.68
CA GLY A 60 5.75 -5.09 -0.39
C GLY A 60 6.39 -6.47 -0.28
N GLY A 61 6.24 -7.30 -1.31
CA GLY A 61 6.93 -8.57 -1.43
C GLY A 61 6.36 -9.71 -0.59
N SER A 62 5.12 -9.58 -0.09
CA SER A 62 4.44 -10.59 0.72
C SER A 62 5.38 -11.22 1.76
N TRP A 63 5.28 -12.53 2.02
CA TRP A 63 6.06 -13.20 3.07
C TRP A 63 7.58 -13.02 2.94
N TYR A 64 8.11 -12.85 1.73
CA TYR A 64 9.53 -12.54 1.54
C TYR A 64 9.89 -11.16 2.11
N GLY A 65 8.99 -10.18 1.99
CA GLY A 65 9.15 -8.84 2.55
C GLY A 65 9.18 -8.76 4.09
N LEU A 66 8.84 -9.84 4.82
CA LEU A 66 8.95 -9.85 6.28
C LEU A 66 10.38 -9.58 6.76
N GLU A 67 11.39 -9.95 5.94
CA GLU A 67 12.79 -9.67 6.28
C GLU A 67 13.10 -8.18 6.35
N SER A 68 12.37 -7.34 5.59
CA SER A 68 12.54 -5.88 5.65
C SER A 68 12.25 -5.34 7.05
N ILE A 69 11.32 -5.95 7.78
CA ILE A 69 10.94 -5.51 9.12
C ILE A 69 12.07 -5.78 10.12
N THR A 70 12.64 -6.98 10.12
CA THR A 70 13.76 -7.34 11.03
C THR A 70 15.09 -6.74 10.58
N ALA A 71 15.25 -6.43 9.29
CA ALA A 71 16.40 -5.70 8.76
C ALA A 71 16.51 -4.28 9.35
N VAL A 72 15.39 -3.62 9.69
CA VAL A 72 15.40 -2.33 10.39
C VAL A 72 15.94 -2.45 11.82
N ALA A 73 15.59 -3.52 12.55
CA ALA A 73 16.21 -3.80 13.86
C ALA A 73 17.73 -4.02 13.73
N THR A 74 18.16 -4.67 12.64
CA THR A 74 19.59 -4.81 12.32
C THR A 74 20.22 -3.46 12.03
N ALA A 75 19.57 -2.57 11.27
CA ALA A 75 20.06 -1.21 10.99
C ALA A 75 20.23 -0.38 12.27
N LEU A 76 19.26 -0.45 13.20
CA LEU A 76 19.36 0.21 14.51
C LEU A 76 20.60 -0.25 15.30
N LYS A 77 20.96 -1.54 15.17
CA LYS A 77 22.18 -2.08 15.78
C LYS A 77 23.44 -1.62 15.05
N ASP A 78 23.46 -1.73 13.72
CA ASP A 78 24.62 -1.38 12.88
C ASP A 78 24.99 0.11 13.00
N GLU A 79 23.99 0.98 13.18
CA GLU A 79 24.17 2.44 13.38
C GLU A 79 24.43 2.82 14.85
N ASN A 80 24.64 1.85 15.75
CA ASN A 80 24.88 2.04 17.18
C ASN A 80 23.76 2.80 17.94
N ILE A 81 22.53 2.81 17.40
CA ILE A 81 21.35 3.37 18.10
C ILE A 81 20.90 2.39 19.20
N ARG A 82 21.06 1.09 18.94
CA ARG A 82 20.84 -0.01 19.88
C ARG A 82 22.11 -0.85 19.95
N ASN A 83 22.48 -1.34 21.12
CA ASN A 83 23.77 -2.04 21.32
C ASN A 83 23.62 -3.55 21.52
N GLY A 84 22.39 -4.05 21.73
CA GLY A 84 22.12 -5.47 21.91
C GLY A 84 22.37 -6.00 23.32
N PHE A 85 22.69 -5.15 24.31
CA PHE A 85 22.51 -5.53 25.71
C PHE A 85 21.03 -5.74 26.01
N TRP A 86 20.72 -6.56 27.02
CA TRP A 86 19.36 -7.04 27.28
C TRP A 86 18.33 -5.91 27.45
N ASP A 87 18.76 -4.76 27.97
CA ASP A 87 17.97 -3.55 28.22
C ASP A 87 17.95 -2.57 27.03
N ASN A 88 18.72 -2.85 25.97
CA ASN A 88 18.87 -1.99 24.81
C ASN A 88 18.92 -2.78 23.48
N VAL A 89 18.01 -3.74 23.36
CA VAL A 89 17.72 -4.47 22.11
C VAL A 89 16.74 -3.67 21.25
N ALA A 90 16.97 -3.67 19.93
CA ALA A 90 16.08 -3.05 18.96
C ALA A 90 14.77 -3.83 18.80
N LEU A 91 13.65 -3.12 18.77
CA LEU A 91 12.34 -3.69 18.47
C LEU A 91 11.70 -2.98 17.27
N SER A 92 11.63 -3.68 16.15
CA SER A 92 10.80 -3.30 15.01
C SER A 92 9.58 -4.21 14.90
N VAL A 93 8.46 -3.62 14.51
CA VAL A 93 7.22 -4.33 14.15
C VAL A 93 6.83 -3.92 12.74
N GLY A 94 5.92 -4.67 12.12
CA GLY A 94 5.48 -4.31 10.79
C GLY A 94 4.61 -5.35 10.14
N ALA A 95 4.11 -4.98 8.97
CA ALA A 95 3.28 -5.83 8.15
C ALA A 95 3.65 -5.72 6.67
N ILE A 96 3.17 -6.68 5.88
CA ILE A 96 3.47 -6.83 4.46
C ILE A 96 2.19 -6.80 3.62
N ILE A 97 2.30 -6.33 2.38
CA ILE A 97 1.27 -6.47 1.36
C ILE A 97 1.65 -7.52 0.32
N TYR A 98 0.66 -8.04 -0.40
CA TYR A 98 0.89 -8.81 -1.63
C TYR A 98 0.90 -7.89 -2.87
N ASP A 99 2.03 -7.84 -3.57
CA ASP A 99 2.23 -7.05 -4.79
C ASP A 99 2.89 -7.88 -5.93
N PHE A 100 2.92 -9.21 -5.79
CA PHE A 100 3.33 -10.14 -6.85
C PHE A 100 2.16 -10.54 -7.77
N GLY A 101 2.35 -11.60 -8.55
CA GLY A 101 1.31 -12.19 -9.40
C GLY A 101 1.21 -11.46 -10.72
N GLU A 102 0.01 -11.32 -11.27
CA GLU A 102 -0.26 -10.66 -12.57
C GLU A 102 0.06 -9.16 -12.59
N ARG A 103 0.45 -8.64 -11.44
CA ARG A 103 0.85 -7.25 -11.20
C ARG A 103 2.21 -6.92 -11.84
N ARG A 104 3.15 -7.87 -11.85
CA ARG A 104 4.51 -7.67 -12.39
C ARG A 104 5.11 -8.96 -12.94
N LEU A 105 6.14 -8.82 -13.79
CA LEU A 105 6.71 -9.93 -14.57
C LEU A 105 7.85 -10.69 -13.85
N ASN A 106 8.18 -10.32 -12.60
CA ASN A 106 9.23 -10.95 -11.79
C ASN A 106 8.86 -11.01 -10.30
N GLU A 107 9.70 -11.69 -9.53
CA GLU A 107 9.57 -11.92 -8.10
C GLU A 107 10.59 -11.12 -7.26
N VAL A 108 11.10 -10.01 -7.78
CA VAL A 108 11.91 -9.07 -6.97
C VAL A 108 11.05 -8.56 -5.80
N TYR A 109 11.66 -8.46 -4.62
CA TYR A 109 10.97 -8.12 -3.39
C TYR A 109 11.84 -7.18 -2.52
N PRO A 110 11.25 -6.46 -1.53
CA PRO A 110 12.01 -5.60 -0.63
C PRO A 110 12.89 -6.44 0.30
N ASP A 111 14.19 -6.41 0.02
CA ASP A 111 15.18 -7.19 0.75
C ASP A 111 15.77 -6.41 1.93
N LYS A 112 16.65 -7.07 2.69
CA LYS A 112 17.41 -6.45 3.78
C LYS A 112 18.10 -5.15 3.35
N LYS A 113 18.72 -5.11 2.16
CA LYS A 113 19.48 -3.94 1.70
C LYS A 113 18.57 -2.75 1.49
N LEU A 114 17.42 -2.95 0.84
CA LEU A 114 16.44 -1.89 0.62
C LEU A 114 15.89 -1.34 1.94
N ALA A 115 15.56 -2.21 2.89
CA ALA A 115 15.08 -1.80 4.21
C ALA A 115 16.10 -0.97 4.99
N GLN A 116 17.38 -1.36 4.97
CA GLN A 116 18.44 -0.58 5.62
C GLN A 116 18.67 0.76 4.91
N ALA A 117 18.57 0.81 3.58
CA ALA A 117 18.65 2.06 2.83
C ALA A 117 17.48 3.00 3.17
N ALA A 118 16.26 2.49 3.22
CA ALA A 118 15.07 3.25 3.62
C ALA A 118 15.19 3.77 5.06
N PHE A 119 15.68 2.95 5.99
CA PHE A 119 15.94 3.36 7.37
C PHE A 119 16.91 4.55 7.44
N ARG A 120 18.02 4.52 6.69
CA ARG A 120 19.02 5.59 6.65
C ARG A 120 18.51 6.85 5.93
N ALA A 121 17.59 6.68 4.99
CA ALA A 121 16.95 7.79 4.29
C ALA A 121 15.83 8.47 5.11
N ALA A 122 15.51 7.95 6.29
CA ALA A 122 14.43 8.47 7.11
C ALA A 122 14.68 9.92 7.53
N ARG A 123 13.65 10.76 7.39
CA ARG A 123 13.73 12.19 7.72
C ARG A 123 12.40 12.72 8.28
N PRO A 124 12.43 13.80 9.07
CA PRO A 124 11.21 14.42 9.57
C PRO A 124 10.42 15.11 8.44
N GLY A 125 9.10 15.21 8.62
CA GLY A 125 8.24 16.10 7.83
C GLY A 125 8.05 15.76 6.36
N LYS A 126 8.52 14.59 5.89
CA LYS A 126 8.33 14.17 4.49
C LYS A 126 7.81 12.74 4.40
N PHE A 127 6.66 12.61 3.76
CA PHE A 127 6.04 11.34 3.40
C PHE A 127 5.50 11.45 1.98
N PRO A 128 6.07 10.73 0.99
CA PRO A 128 5.56 10.76 -0.37
C PRO A 128 4.20 10.04 -0.45
N LEU A 129 3.29 10.53 -1.28
CA LEU A 129 1.94 9.97 -1.50
C LEU A 129 1.88 9.27 -2.87
N GLY A 130 1.06 8.24 -3.00
CA GLY A 130 0.90 7.46 -4.23
C GLY A 130 1.87 6.28 -4.30
N ALA A 131 2.41 5.98 -5.47
CA ALA A 131 3.18 4.77 -5.74
C ALA A 131 4.65 4.89 -5.29
N TYR A 132 4.86 5.05 -3.98
CA TYR A 132 6.18 5.11 -3.34
C TYR A 132 6.32 4.07 -2.24
N GLY A 133 7.56 3.63 -1.99
CA GLY A 133 7.87 2.76 -0.85
C GLY A 133 7.01 1.50 -0.83
N ALA A 134 6.41 1.16 0.31
CA ALA A 134 5.49 0.02 0.40
C ALA A 134 4.22 0.16 -0.48
N GLY A 135 3.86 1.40 -0.85
CA GLY A 135 2.80 1.70 -1.80
C GLY A 135 3.19 1.56 -3.27
N ARG A 136 4.44 1.18 -3.60
CA ARG A 136 5.00 1.23 -4.96
C ARG A 136 4.16 0.51 -6.02
N PHE A 137 3.50 -0.59 -5.66
CA PHE A 137 2.64 -1.34 -6.58
C PHE A 137 1.42 -1.94 -5.89
N THR A 138 0.55 -1.07 -5.40
CA THR A 138 -0.71 -1.47 -4.77
C THR A 138 -1.89 -1.35 -5.73
N ARG A 139 -2.91 -2.16 -5.48
CA ARG A 139 -4.20 -2.10 -6.19
C ARG A 139 -5.37 -2.15 -5.21
N SER A 140 -6.51 -1.64 -5.64
CA SER A 140 -7.77 -1.66 -4.90
C SER A 140 -8.91 -2.24 -5.76
N GLY A 141 -9.92 -2.80 -5.10
CA GLY A 141 -11.16 -3.22 -5.76
C GLY A 141 -11.08 -4.56 -6.51
N GLY A 142 -10.08 -5.40 -6.21
CA GLY A 142 -9.97 -6.75 -6.79
C GLY A 142 -11.21 -7.62 -6.57
N PHE A 143 -11.92 -7.43 -5.45
CA PHE A 143 -13.18 -8.11 -5.13
C PHE A 143 -14.29 -7.89 -6.18
N PHE A 144 -14.27 -6.74 -6.86
CA PHE A 144 -15.24 -6.37 -7.90
C PHE A 144 -14.63 -6.32 -9.31
N GLY A 145 -13.39 -6.82 -9.49
CA GLY A 145 -12.68 -6.74 -10.76
C GLY A 145 -12.22 -5.33 -11.17
N CYS A 146 -12.38 -4.30 -10.31
CA CYS A 146 -11.97 -2.93 -10.63
C CYS A 146 -10.45 -2.80 -10.76
N ALA A 147 -9.69 -3.50 -9.90
CA ALA A 147 -8.22 -3.58 -9.88
C ALA A 147 -7.48 -2.23 -10.11
N ALA A 148 -8.03 -1.13 -9.60
CA ALA A 148 -7.48 0.22 -9.79
C ALA A 148 -6.13 0.35 -9.06
N TYR A 149 -5.19 1.09 -9.64
CA TYR A 149 -3.97 1.46 -8.94
C TYR A 149 -4.29 2.31 -7.72
N SER A 150 -3.53 2.09 -6.66
CA SER A 150 -3.59 2.84 -5.41
C SER A 150 -2.16 3.19 -4.98
N GLY A 151 -1.93 3.44 -3.69
CA GLY A 151 -0.60 3.73 -3.19
C GLY A 151 -0.54 3.82 -1.67
N GLN A 152 0.43 4.59 -1.20
CA GLN A 152 0.49 5.02 0.18
C GLN A 152 -0.08 6.42 0.35
N GLY A 153 -0.78 6.65 1.47
CA GLY A 153 -1.48 7.89 1.77
C GLY A 153 -1.24 8.33 3.22
N GLY A 154 -1.38 9.62 3.48
CA GLY A 154 -1.11 10.18 4.80
C GLY A 154 -1.87 11.47 5.05
N ALA A 155 -2.27 11.68 6.29
CA ALA A 155 -2.98 12.88 6.73
C ALA A 155 -2.59 13.19 8.18
N PHE A 156 -2.70 14.45 8.60
CA PHE A 156 -2.40 14.85 9.97
C PHE A 156 -3.28 16.00 10.43
N ARG A 157 -3.38 16.15 11.74
CA ARG A 157 -4.00 17.32 12.39
C ARG A 157 -3.25 17.66 13.66
N GLN A 158 -3.25 18.96 13.98
CA GLN A 158 -2.81 19.47 15.27
C GLN A 158 -3.98 20.21 15.95
N ILE A 159 -4.17 19.96 17.24
CA ILE A 159 -5.23 20.52 18.08
C ILE A 159 -4.58 20.96 19.38
N GLY A 160 -4.39 22.28 19.55
CA GLY A 160 -3.50 22.79 20.58
C GLY A 160 -2.10 22.18 20.45
N GLU A 161 -1.63 21.53 21.51
CA GLU A 161 -0.35 20.81 21.53
C GLU A 161 -0.45 19.35 21.05
N ILE A 162 -1.66 18.79 20.99
CA ILE A 162 -1.89 17.41 20.53
C ILE A 162 -1.72 17.35 19.01
N LYS A 163 -0.92 16.40 18.55
CA LYS A 163 -0.68 16.07 17.15
C LYS A 163 -1.11 14.64 16.91
N VAL A 164 -1.79 14.42 15.79
CA VAL A 164 -2.12 13.08 15.29
C VAL A 164 -1.83 13.02 13.81
N ALA A 165 -1.08 12.01 13.40
CA ALA A 165 -0.79 11.71 12.01
C ALA A 165 -1.19 10.27 11.72
N VAL A 166 -1.70 10.03 10.53
CA VAL A 166 -2.07 8.69 10.07
C VAL A 166 -1.44 8.41 8.72
N PHE A 167 -1.11 7.15 8.49
CA PHE A 167 -0.47 6.68 7.27
C PHE A 167 -1.12 5.36 6.86
N VAL A 168 -1.25 5.13 5.56
CA VAL A 168 -1.83 3.92 5.00
C VAL A 168 -1.07 3.47 3.78
N VAL A 169 -0.95 2.16 3.57
CA VAL A 169 -0.62 1.52 2.30
C VAL A 169 -1.90 0.79 1.88
N ALA A 170 -2.59 1.35 0.89
CA ALA A 170 -3.92 0.89 0.49
C ALA A 170 -3.80 -0.17 -0.59
N ASN A 171 -3.84 -1.45 -0.21
CA ASN A 171 -3.94 -2.56 -1.16
C ASN A 171 -5.19 -3.43 -0.93
N PRO A 172 -6.39 -2.85 -0.72
CA PRO A 172 -7.57 -3.61 -0.28
C PRO A 172 -8.17 -4.49 -1.37
N ALA A 173 -8.83 -5.57 -0.97
CA ALA A 173 -9.69 -6.34 -1.88
C ALA A 173 -10.90 -5.49 -2.29
N GLY A 174 -11.49 -4.75 -1.36
CA GLY A 174 -12.60 -3.83 -1.63
C GLY A 174 -12.20 -2.58 -2.42
N VAL A 175 -13.21 -1.87 -2.91
CA VAL A 175 -13.04 -0.57 -3.57
C VAL A 175 -12.87 0.55 -2.54
N VAL A 176 -12.14 1.59 -2.93
CA VAL A 176 -12.07 2.84 -2.16
C VAL A 176 -13.26 3.72 -2.52
N THR A 177 -13.94 4.26 -1.51
CA THR A 177 -15.13 5.09 -1.66
C THR A 177 -14.95 6.48 -1.03
N ASN A 178 -15.55 7.48 -1.67
CA ASN A 178 -15.75 8.80 -1.09
C ASN A 178 -16.85 8.77 -0.02
N ARG A 179 -17.09 9.92 0.61
CA ARG A 179 -18.06 10.07 1.71
C ARG A 179 -19.52 9.92 1.28
N ASP A 180 -19.82 10.03 -0.02
CA ASP A 180 -21.16 9.84 -0.60
C ASP A 180 -21.43 8.39 -1.03
N GLY A 181 -20.44 7.50 -0.83
CA GLY A 181 -20.52 6.08 -1.17
C GLY A 181 -20.07 5.74 -2.59
N GLU A 182 -19.57 6.72 -3.35
CA GLU A 182 -19.13 6.57 -4.73
C GLU A 182 -17.70 6.02 -4.78
N ILE A 183 -17.44 5.09 -5.70
CA ILE A 183 -16.10 4.57 -5.92
C ILE A 183 -15.18 5.68 -6.44
N VAL A 184 -13.96 5.77 -5.90
CA VAL A 184 -13.01 6.85 -6.24
C VAL A 184 -12.19 6.51 -7.47
N ALA A 185 -11.91 5.22 -7.68
CA ALA A 185 -11.20 4.72 -8.84
C ALA A 185 -11.61 3.28 -9.17
N GLY A 186 -11.52 2.98 -10.46
CA GLY A 186 -11.75 1.68 -11.07
C GLY A 186 -11.53 1.81 -12.57
N TYR A 187 -11.49 0.69 -13.27
CA TYR A 187 -11.62 0.66 -14.71
C TYR A 187 -13.07 0.30 -15.05
N PRO A 188 -14.00 1.28 -15.06
CA PRO A 188 -15.40 0.99 -15.34
C PRO A 188 -15.57 0.53 -16.78
N ASP A 189 -16.50 -0.40 -17.00
CA ASP A 189 -16.94 -0.69 -18.35
C ASP A 189 -17.70 0.51 -18.96
N SER A 190 -17.74 0.57 -20.29
CA SER A 190 -18.58 1.49 -21.07
C SER A 190 -20.04 1.59 -20.60
N ASN A 191 -20.60 0.51 -20.03
CA ASN A 191 -21.99 0.44 -19.55
C ASN A 191 -22.16 0.82 -18.08
N TRP A 192 -21.10 1.14 -17.35
CA TRP A 192 -21.21 1.51 -15.94
C TRP A 192 -21.76 2.93 -15.77
N PRO A 193 -22.59 3.18 -14.74
CA PRO A 193 -22.98 4.53 -14.40
C PRO A 193 -21.76 5.41 -14.14
N LYS A 194 -21.80 6.65 -14.63
CA LYS A 194 -20.73 7.64 -14.38
C LYS A 194 -20.42 7.82 -12.88
N PHE A 195 -21.44 7.69 -12.03
CA PHE A 195 -21.33 7.71 -10.59
C PHE A 195 -21.78 6.35 -10.04
N LEU A 196 -20.82 5.45 -9.87
CA LEU A 196 -21.09 4.12 -9.35
C LEU A 196 -20.88 4.11 -7.84
N LYS A 197 -21.90 3.67 -7.08
CA LYS A 197 -21.77 3.51 -5.64
C LYS A 197 -21.37 2.09 -5.28
N THR A 198 -20.66 1.94 -4.18
CA THR A 198 -20.31 0.61 -3.66
C THR A 198 -21.55 -0.21 -3.30
N ALA A 199 -22.64 0.46 -2.89
CA ALA A 199 -23.93 -0.19 -2.65
C ALA A 199 -24.51 -0.86 -3.91
N ASP A 200 -24.32 -0.25 -5.09
CA ASP A 200 -24.78 -0.82 -6.37
C ASP A 200 -23.99 -2.10 -6.69
N LEU A 201 -22.67 -2.04 -6.52
CA LEU A 201 -21.78 -3.20 -6.68
C LEU A 201 -22.16 -4.34 -5.72
N LEU A 202 -22.42 -4.03 -4.44
CA LEU A 202 -22.82 -5.03 -3.45
C LEU A 202 -24.19 -5.65 -3.75
N ALA A 203 -25.16 -4.85 -4.20
CA ALA A 203 -26.49 -5.34 -4.57
C ALA A 203 -26.46 -6.28 -5.78
N ALA A 204 -25.45 -6.13 -6.65
CA ALA A 204 -25.25 -6.94 -7.84
C ALA A 204 -24.41 -8.22 -7.60
N VAL A 205 -23.99 -8.52 -6.36
CA VAL A 205 -23.23 -9.75 -6.06
C VAL A 205 -24.10 -10.99 -6.31
N PRO A 206 -23.58 -12.07 -6.94
CA PRO A 206 -22.18 -12.28 -7.33
C PRO A 206 -21.81 -11.77 -8.73
N ALA A 207 -22.73 -11.19 -9.50
CA ALA A 207 -22.46 -10.76 -10.87
C ALA A 207 -21.37 -9.67 -10.95
N SER A 208 -21.38 -8.72 -10.01
CA SER A 208 -20.33 -7.69 -9.87
C SER A 208 -18.96 -8.21 -9.42
N CYS A 209 -18.87 -9.47 -8.99
CA CYS A 209 -17.62 -10.13 -8.61
C CYS A 209 -17.04 -11.01 -9.73
N LYS A 210 -17.76 -11.15 -10.87
CA LYS A 210 -17.30 -12.02 -11.96
C LYS A 210 -16.23 -11.32 -12.79
N LEU A 211 -15.14 -12.05 -13.01
CA LEU A 211 -14.14 -11.75 -14.04
C LEU A 211 -14.87 -11.67 -15.39
N GLY A 212 -14.62 -10.61 -16.16
CA GLY A 212 -15.40 -10.34 -17.36
C GLY A 212 -16.67 -9.48 -17.16
N TRP A 213 -16.82 -8.80 -16.02
CA TRP A 213 -17.48 -7.48 -16.01
C TRP A 213 -16.51 -6.41 -16.60
N ASN A 214 -15.96 -6.76 -17.77
CA ASN A 214 -15.02 -6.06 -18.66
C ASN A 214 -13.72 -5.48 -18.06
N GLY A 215 -13.12 -6.15 -17.07
CA GLY A 215 -11.75 -5.88 -16.64
C GLY A 215 -11.09 -7.03 -15.88
N VAL A 216 -9.94 -7.49 -16.39
CA VAL A 216 -8.99 -8.52 -15.88
C VAL A 216 -9.41 -10.01 -16.04
N PRO A 217 -8.53 -10.92 -16.53
CA PRO A 217 -8.84 -12.34 -16.79
C PRO A 217 -9.03 -13.20 -15.55
N GLU A 218 -9.81 -14.29 -15.71
CA GLU A 218 -10.03 -15.36 -14.72
C GLU A 218 -8.72 -15.88 -14.10
N GLY A 219 -8.61 -15.89 -12.76
CA GLY A 219 -7.45 -16.43 -12.03
C GLY A 219 -6.60 -15.40 -11.28
N SER A 220 -7.01 -14.13 -11.22
CA SER A 220 -6.26 -13.08 -10.52
C SER A 220 -6.04 -13.41 -9.03
N ASP A 221 -4.80 -13.27 -8.56
CA ASP A 221 -4.45 -13.40 -7.15
C ASP A 221 -5.16 -12.32 -6.31
N ASN A 222 -6.30 -12.67 -5.71
CA ASN A 222 -7.08 -11.82 -4.79
C ASN A 222 -6.47 -11.77 -3.38
N LYS A 223 -5.13 -11.74 -3.28
CA LYS A 223 -4.43 -11.50 -2.02
C LYS A 223 -4.22 -10.00 -1.87
N ASN A 224 -4.83 -9.44 -0.85
CA ASN A 224 -4.92 -8.02 -0.63
C ASN A 224 -4.57 -7.70 0.82
N THR A 225 -4.18 -6.47 1.14
CA THR A 225 -3.77 -6.07 2.50
C THR A 225 -3.75 -4.55 2.62
N THR A 226 -4.55 -3.97 3.49
CA THR A 226 -4.40 -2.56 3.87
C THR A 226 -3.64 -2.46 5.18
N ILE A 227 -2.49 -1.79 5.17
CA ILE A 227 -1.68 -1.58 6.38
C ILE A 227 -1.74 -0.11 6.77
N SER A 228 -1.91 0.17 8.05
CA SER A 228 -2.04 1.54 8.53
C SER A 228 -1.31 1.79 9.85
N LEU A 229 -0.99 3.06 10.09
CA LEU A 229 -0.33 3.55 11.30
C LEU A 229 -1.03 4.82 11.77
N VAL A 230 -1.36 4.89 13.05
CA VAL A 230 -1.74 6.11 13.75
C VAL A 230 -0.61 6.49 14.71
N VAL A 231 -0.12 7.72 14.63
CA VAL A 231 0.88 8.26 15.57
C VAL A 231 0.29 9.49 16.26
N THR A 232 0.33 9.51 17.59
CA THR A 232 -0.01 10.69 18.38
C THR A 232 1.11 11.05 19.35
N ASN A 233 1.23 12.32 19.70
CA ASN A 233 2.09 12.77 20.78
C ASN A 233 1.38 12.84 22.14
N GLN A 234 0.07 12.58 22.18
CA GLN A 234 -0.69 12.52 23.42
C GLN A 234 -0.24 11.32 24.27
N LYS A 235 0.02 11.56 25.55
CA LYS A 235 0.27 10.50 26.54
C LYS A 235 -0.97 9.64 26.67
N LEU A 236 -0.83 8.34 26.40
CA LEU A 236 -1.89 7.35 26.50
C LEU A 236 -1.30 6.10 27.17
N ASN A 237 -2.08 5.44 28.02
CA ASN A 237 -1.76 4.07 28.40
C ASN A 237 -2.10 3.10 27.26
N TYR A 238 -1.68 1.85 27.40
CA TYR A 238 -1.87 0.79 26.42
C TYR A 238 -3.36 0.55 26.14
N ALA A 239 -4.21 0.52 27.17
CA ALA A 239 -5.64 0.27 26.98
C ALA A 239 -6.29 1.37 26.13
N GLU A 240 -5.94 2.63 26.38
CA GLU A 240 -6.37 3.78 25.58
C GLU A 240 -5.81 3.69 24.15
N LEU A 241 -4.51 3.44 23.98
CA LEU A 241 -3.88 3.32 22.68
C LEU A 241 -4.46 2.15 21.85
N GLN A 242 -4.80 1.04 22.50
CA GLN A 242 -5.48 -0.10 21.90
C GLN A 242 -6.95 0.21 21.55
N ARG A 243 -7.62 1.11 22.28
CA ARG A 243 -8.95 1.63 21.89
C ARG A 243 -8.87 2.57 20.72
N LEU A 244 -7.88 3.45 20.68
CA LEU A 244 -7.61 4.28 19.52
C LEU A 244 -7.40 3.41 18.27
N ALA A 245 -6.55 2.38 18.37
CA ALA A 245 -6.27 1.46 17.27
C ALA A 245 -7.56 0.81 16.71
N VAL A 246 -8.38 0.22 17.58
CA VAL A 246 -9.63 -0.42 17.16
C VAL A 246 -10.63 0.56 16.59
N GLN A 247 -10.78 1.75 17.18
CA GLN A 247 -11.72 2.75 16.68
C GLN A 247 -11.33 3.20 15.26
N VAL A 248 -10.06 3.53 15.04
CA VAL A 248 -9.58 3.96 13.72
C VAL A 248 -9.72 2.83 12.70
N HIS A 249 -9.31 1.61 13.06
CA HIS A 249 -9.36 0.47 12.15
C HIS A 249 -10.80 0.12 11.75
N THR A 250 -11.75 0.19 12.69
CA THR A 250 -13.19 0.05 12.40
C THR A 250 -13.67 1.10 11.40
N SER A 251 -13.23 2.35 11.56
CA SER A 251 -13.70 3.44 10.71
C SER A 251 -13.26 3.32 9.24
N MET A 252 -12.21 2.55 8.96
CA MET A 252 -11.70 2.33 7.60
C MET A 252 -12.72 1.59 6.72
N ALA A 253 -13.63 0.79 7.29
CA ALA A 253 -14.73 0.16 6.56
C ALA A 253 -15.71 1.16 5.92
N ARG A 254 -15.68 2.44 6.33
CA ARG A 254 -16.44 3.50 5.64
C ARG A 254 -15.79 3.90 4.32
N ALA A 255 -14.46 3.83 4.24
CA ALA A 255 -13.65 4.24 3.11
C ALA A 255 -13.29 3.09 2.15
N ILE A 256 -13.32 1.85 2.64
CA ILE A 256 -12.98 0.63 1.90
C ILE A 256 -14.11 -0.36 2.05
N GLN A 257 -14.67 -0.86 0.96
CA GLN A 257 -15.79 -1.80 1.01
C GLN A 257 -15.70 -2.89 -0.08
N PRO A 258 -15.77 -4.19 0.28
CA PRO A 258 -15.68 -4.73 1.64
C PRO A 258 -14.28 -4.52 2.27
N PHE A 259 -14.19 -4.58 3.59
CA PHE A 259 -12.96 -4.41 4.38
C PHE A 259 -12.82 -5.53 5.41
N ALA A 260 -11.60 -5.89 5.81
CA ALA A 260 -11.30 -6.99 6.72
C ALA A 260 -11.87 -8.34 6.24
N THR A 261 -11.72 -8.62 4.94
CA THR A 261 -12.18 -9.89 4.36
C THR A 261 -11.23 -11.04 4.69
N ILE A 262 -11.63 -12.28 4.38
CA ILE A 262 -10.78 -13.46 4.54
C ILE A 262 -9.51 -13.42 3.67
N GLY A 263 -9.56 -12.71 2.54
CA GLY A 263 -8.43 -12.55 1.61
C GLY A 263 -7.55 -11.34 1.91
N ASP A 264 -7.96 -10.49 2.85
CA ASP A 264 -7.20 -9.30 3.25
C ASP A 264 -6.26 -9.59 4.41
N GLY A 265 -5.11 -8.93 4.43
CA GLY A 265 -4.15 -8.93 5.53
C GLY A 265 -4.23 -7.67 6.41
N ASP A 266 -5.40 -7.06 6.56
CA ASP A 266 -5.57 -5.73 7.17
C ASP A 266 -5.03 -5.61 8.61
N VAL A 267 -4.15 -4.63 8.82
CA VAL A 267 -3.43 -4.38 10.07
C VAL A 267 -3.34 -2.87 10.34
N LEU A 268 -3.66 -2.45 11.56
CA LEU A 268 -3.44 -1.09 12.05
C LEU A 268 -2.49 -1.11 13.26
N TYR A 269 -1.44 -0.30 13.20
CA TYR A 269 -0.58 0.02 14.34
C TYR A 269 -0.98 1.37 14.94
N ALA A 270 -0.95 1.50 16.27
CA ALA A 270 -1.11 2.77 16.95
C ALA A 270 0.11 3.04 17.82
N VAL A 271 0.62 4.27 17.80
CA VAL A 271 1.82 4.69 18.53
C VAL A 271 1.56 5.98 19.28
N SER A 272 1.96 6.02 20.56
CA SER A 272 2.08 7.25 21.33
C SER A 272 3.55 7.59 21.57
N THR A 273 3.96 8.82 21.23
CA THR A 273 5.30 9.34 21.52
C THR A 273 5.43 9.94 22.93
N ASP A 274 4.32 9.97 23.68
CA ASP A 274 4.27 10.32 25.11
C ASP A 274 4.88 11.70 25.43
N GLU A 275 4.45 12.75 24.71
CA GLU A 275 5.00 14.11 24.84
C GLU A 275 4.04 15.04 25.61
N VAL A 276 2.74 14.99 25.33
CA VAL A 276 1.75 15.96 25.81
C VAL A 276 0.65 15.27 26.60
N ILE A 277 0.36 15.74 27.82
CA ILE A 277 -0.84 15.35 28.55
C ILE A 277 -2.00 16.11 27.91
N GLY A 278 -3.08 15.44 27.50
CA GLY A 278 -4.23 16.17 26.98
C GLY A 278 -4.79 17.10 28.06
N GLU A 279 -5.03 18.37 27.73
CA GLU A 279 -5.65 19.32 28.67
C GLU A 279 -7.13 18.97 28.91
N GLN A 280 -7.52 18.96 30.17
CA GLN A 280 -8.90 18.75 30.60
C GLN A 280 -9.62 20.10 30.53
N ASP A 281 -10.72 20.18 29.77
CA ASP A 281 -11.56 21.38 29.79
C ASP A 281 -12.16 21.52 31.21
N SER A 282 -11.81 22.60 31.91
CA SER A 282 -12.15 22.80 33.33
C SER A 282 -13.65 22.99 33.57
N ASP A 283 -14.42 23.27 32.52
CA ASP A 283 -15.86 23.52 32.58
C ASP A 283 -16.70 22.25 32.32
N ILE A 284 -16.06 21.12 32.01
CA ILE A 284 -16.72 19.83 31.83
C ILE A 284 -16.43 18.99 33.07
N ALA A 285 -17.49 18.55 33.77
CA ALA A 285 -17.38 17.66 34.93
C ALA A 285 -16.40 16.51 34.61
N PRO A 286 -15.53 16.10 35.56
CA PRO A 286 -14.48 15.13 35.30
C PRO A 286 -15.07 13.85 34.71
N SER A 287 -14.98 13.71 33.38
CA SER A 287 -15.02 12.40 32.77
C SER A 287 -13.78 11.67 33.28
N ALA A 288 -13.88 10.39 33.61
CA ALA A 288 -12.79 9.59 34.19
C ALA A 288 -11.52 9.47 33.32
N PHE A 289 -11.42 10.25 32.25
CA PHE A 289 -10.33 10.33 31.29
C PHE A 289 -9.96 11.81 31.13
N GLY A 290 -8.77 12.19 31.59
CA GLY A 290 -8.23 13.54 31.42
C GLY A 290 -7.82 13.81 29.97
N GLY A 291 -7.89 15.06 29.53
CA GLY A 291 -7.49 15.47 28.18
C GLY A 291 -8.56 15.36 27.11
N MET A 292 -8.18 15.62 25.84
CA MET A 292 -8.97 15.14 24.71
C MET A 292 -9.16 13.64 24.91
N ASN A 293 -10.38 13.24 25.28
CA ASN A 293 -10.69 11.85 25.54
C ASN A 293 -10.33 11.01 24.30
N VAL A 294 -9.77 9.82 24.51
CA VAL A 294 -9.37 8.89 23.46
C VAL A 294 -10.44 8.67 22.38
N GLY A 295 -11.73 8.74 22.74
CA GLY A 295 -12.84 8.66 21.79
C GLY A 295 -12.89 9.82 20.80
N ALA A 296 -12.60 11.05 21.25
CA ALA A 296 -12.54 12.24 20.40
C ALA A 296 -11.28 12.21 19.51
N LEU A 297 -10.13 11.87 20.08
CA LEU A 297 -8.90 11.66 19.31
C LEU A 297 -9.11 10.59 18.23
N GLY A 298 -9.77 9.49 18.59
CA GLY A 298 -10.16 8.42 17.69
C GLY A 298 -11.09 8.89 16.57
N ALA A 299 -12.09 9.74 16.87
CA ALA A 299 -12.99 10.27 15.84
C ALA A 299 -12.25 11.17 14.84
N ILE A 300 -11.32 11.99 15.32
CA ILE A 300 -10.46 12.81 14.45
C ILE A 300 -9.56 11.91 13.60
N ALA A 301 -8.88 10.94 14.21
CA ALA A 301 -8.00 10.01 13.50
C ALA A 301 -8.77 9.13 12.50
N SER A 302 -10.04 8.80 12.78
CA SER A 302 -10.96 8.12 11.87
C SER A 302 -11.32 8.92 10.62
N GLU A 303 -11.41 10.25 10.71
CA GLU A 303 -11.57 11.10 9.52
C GLU A 303 -10.25 11.25 8.77
N LEU A 304 -9.15 11.42 9.50
CA LEU A 304 -7.82 11.51 8.88
C LEU A 304 -7.46 10.23 8.12
N ILE A 305 -7.80 9.03 8.63
CA ILE A 305 -7.47 7.80 7.92
C ILE A 305 -8.31 7.66 6.64
N TRP A 306 -9.55 8.17 6.62
CA TRP A 306 -10.34 8.26 5.40
C TRP A 306 -9.66 9.19 4.39
N ASP A 307 -9.24 10.38 4.82
CA ASP A 307 -8.51 11.32 3.96
C ASP A 307 -7.22 10.69 3.42
N ALA A 308 -6.46 9.99 4.27
CA ALA A 308 -5.26 9.26 3.88
C ALA A 308 -5.56 8.16 2.83
N ILE A 309 -6.65 7.41 2.99
CA ILE A 309 -7.07 6.41 2.00
C ILE A 309 -7.44 7.08 0.67
N LEU A 310 -8.17 8.20 0.69
CA LEU A 310 -8.57 8.92 -0.53
C LEU A 310 -7.34 9.44 -1.30
N VAL A 311 -6.39 10.07 -0.62
CA VAL A 311 -5.17 10.60 -1.26
C VAL A 311 -4.17 9.52 -1.67
N SER A 312 -4.38 8.27 -1.23
CA SER A 312 -3.56 7.13 -1.68
C SER A 312 -3.91 6.70 -3.10
N VAL A 313 -5.09 7.07 -3.61
CA VAL A 313 -5.57 6.67 -4.94
C VAL A 313 -5.14 7.74 -5.96
N PRO A 314 -4.22 7.43 -6.89
CA PRO A 314 -3.82 8.37 -7.94
C PRO A 314 -4.86 8.43 -9.06
N ASP A 315 -4.69 9.41 -9.94
CA ASP A 315 -5.32 9.38 -11.26
C ASP A 315 -4.93 8.08 -11.96
N GLN A 316 -5.92 7.36 -12.48
CA GLN A 316 -5.68 6.08 -13.12
C GLN A 316 -5.00 6.29 -14.48
N PRO A 317 -3.92 5.54 -14.80
CA PRO A 317 -3.30 5.61 -16.10
C PRO A 317 -4.31 5.20 -17.18
N GLN A 318 -4.43 6.03 -18.21
CA GLN A 318 -5.19 5.67 -19.40
C GLN A 318 -4.30 4.81 -20.30
N ALA A 319 -4.86 3.71 -20.81
CA ALA A 319 -4.18 2.91 -21.83
C ALA A 319 -3.93 3.81 -23.05
N ASP A 320 -2.70 3.78 -23.57
CA ASP A 320 -2.42 4.49 -24.81
C ASP A 320 -3.16 3.81 -25.97
N GLU A 321 -3.85 4.62 -26.77
CA GLU A 321 -4.53 4.11 -27.96
C GLU A 321 -3.51 3.84 -29.07
N PRO A 322 -3.70 2.75 -29.84
CA PRO A 322 -2.92 2.52 -31.06
C PRO A 322 -2.98 3.76 -31.96
N SER A 323 -1.81 4.23 -32.41
CA SER A 323 -1.74 5.37 -33.32
C SER A 323 -2.08 4.93 -34.73
N GLU A 324 -3.12 5.52 -35.33
CA GLU A 324 -3.43 5.32 -36.76
C GLU A 324 -2.43 6.03 -37.68
N SER A 325 -1.71 7.02 -37.15
CA SER A 325 -0.83 7.93 -37.89
C SER A 325 0.66 7.57 -37.81
N GLU A 326 1.10 6.92 -36.74
CA GLU A 326 2.47 6.42 -36.61
C GLU A 326 2.55 5.05 -37.29
N ARG A 327 3.27 5.01 -38.41
CA ARG A 327 3.61 3.78 -39.12
C ARG A 327 5.13 3.67 -39.15
N PRO A 328 5.75 3.08 -38.12
CA PRO A 328 7.19 2.84 -38.11
C PRO A 328 7.61 2.10 -39.38
N GLN A 329 8.81 2.37 -39.89
CA GLN A 329 9.25 1.71 -41.11
C GLN A 329 9.46 0.21 -40.82
N ALA A 330 9.18 -0.66 -41.79
CA ALA A 330 9.34 -2.11 -41.67
C ALA A 330 10.70 -2.53 -41.10
N LYS A 331 11.77 -1.85 -41.53
CA LYS A 331 13.15 -2.07 -41.06
C LYS A 331 13.35 -1.71 -39.58
N GLU A 332 12.63 -0.71 -39.07
CA GLU A 332 12.67 -0.33 -37.66
C GLU A 332 11.91 -1.35 -36.81
N LEU A 333 10.78 -1.86 -37.32
CA LEU A 333 10.01 -2.91 -36.65
C LEU A 333 10.79 -4.21 -36.53
N GLU A 334 11.46 -4.65 -37.60
CA GLU A 334 12.27 -5.88 -37.61
C GLU A 334 13.32 -5.89 -36.49
N ALA A 335 13.87 -4.74 -36.13
CA ALA A 335 14.86 -4.62 -35.05
C ALA A 335 14.31 -4.97 -33.65
N PHE A 336 12.99 -4.98 -33.45
CA PHE A 336 12.34 -5.42 -32.20
C PHE A 336 12.00 -6.91 -32.21
N ALA A 337 12.26 -7.65 -33.29
CA ALA A 337 12.09 -9.09 -33.29
C ALA A 337 13.19 -9.74 -32.43
N GLY A 338 12.80 -10.65 -31.56
CA GLY A 338 13.73 -11.26 -30.62
C GLY A 338 13.06 -11.90 -29.43
N ARG A 339 13.88 -12.50 -28.58
CA ARG A 339 13.45 -13.04 -27.29
C ARG A 339 13.68 -12.01 -26.19
N TYR A 340 12.67 -11.81 -25.36
CA TYR A 340 12.71 -10.91 -24.21
C TYR A 340 12.43 -11.72 -22.95
N ASP A 341 13.43 -11.84 -22.07
CA ASP A 341 13.32 -12.56 -20.81
C ASP A 341 13.12 -11.54 -19.67
N PHE A 342 11.98 -11.63 -18.97
CA PHE A 342 11.66 -10.75 -17.83
C PHE A 342 11.95 -11.41 -16.49
N SER A 343 11.86 -12.73 -16.43
CA SER A 343 12.19 -13.56 -15.28
C SER A 343 12.41 -15.02 -15.73
N SER A 344 12.71 -15.92 -14.80
CA SER A 344 12.81 -17.35 -15.10
C SER A 344 11.49 -17.97 -15.58
N PHE A 345 10.35 -17.32 -15.32
CA PHE A 345 9.01 -17.83 -15.62
C PHE A 345 8.21 -16.93 -16.57
N VAL A 346 8.67 -15.73 -16.92
CA VAL A 346 8.07 -14.87 -17.95
C VAL A 346 9.08 -14.55 -19.04
N ALA A 347 8.76 -14.96 -20.27
CA ALA A 347 9.50 -14.60 -21.47
C ALA A 347 8.55 -14.40 -22.65
N LEU A 348 8.90 -13.46 -23.53
CA LEU A 348 8.19 -13.18 -24.78
C LEU A 348 9.08 -13.52 -25.98
N GLN A 349 8.49 -14.14 -26.98
CA GLN A 349 9.04 -14.18 -28.34
C GLN A 349 8.31 -13.14 -29.17
N VAL A 350 9.04 -12.15 -29.67
CA VAL A 350 8.57 -11.19 -30.66
C VAL A 350 9.05 -11.64 -32.02
N SER A 351 8.13 -11.67 -32.99
CA SER A 351 8.37 -12.09 -34.37
C SER A 351 7.91 -11.01 -35.33
N PHE A 352 8.64 -10.84 -36.43
CA PHE A 352 8.31 -9.90 -37.50
C PHE A 352 7.76 -10.67 -38.70
N LYS A 353 6.56 -10.31 -39.16
CA LYS A 353 5.88 -10.94 -40.30
C LYS A 353 4.94 -9.95 -40.98
N ASP A 354 4.97 -9.90 -42.31
CA ASP A 354 4.09 -9.05 -43.13
C ASP A 354 4.11 -7.58 -42.66
N ASP A 355 5.31 -7.03 -42.46
CA ASP A 355 5.56 -5.66 -41.96
C ASP A 355 4.95 -5.35 -40.59
N ARG A 356 4.69 -6.37 -39.77
CA ARG A 356 4.07 -6.27 -38.44
C ARG A 356 4.82 -7.09 -37.39
N LEU A 357 4.66 -6.69 -36.13
CA LEU A 357 5.20 -7.40 -34.98
C LEU A 357 4.13 -8.22 -34.29
N PHE A 358 4.47 -9.44 -33.90
CA PHE A 358 3.62 -10.32 -33.12
C PHE A 358 4.38 -10.84 -31.90
N ALA A 359 3.76 -10.82 -30.73
CA ALA A 359 4.33 -11.33 -29.50
C ALA A 359 3.57 -12.58 -29.01
N LEU A 360 4.32 -13.56 -28.51
CA LEU A 360 3.78 -14.76 -27.87
C LEU A 360 4.54 -15.01 -26.58
N ALA A 361 3.83 -15.29 -25.48
CA ALA A 361 4.48 -15.71 -24.25
C ALA A 361 5.05 -17.13 -24.42
N THR A 362 6.33 -17.27 -24.09
CA THR A 362 7.08 -18.53 -24.16
C THR A 362 7.55 -19.02 -22.79
N GLY A 363 7.39 -18.19 -21.75
CA GLY A 363 7.64 -18.56 -20.36
C GLY A 363 6.55 -19.46 -19.78
N GLU A 364 6.70 -19.81 -18.51
CA GLU A 364 5.67 -20.55 -17.76
C GLU A 364 4.37 -19.74 -17.66
N ARG A 365 4.49 -18.42 -17.43
CA ARG A 365 3.38 -17.48 -17.25
C ARG A 365 3.22 -16.54 -18.46
N ALA A 366 2.00 -16.02 -18.62
CA ALA A 366 1.70 -14.95 -19.57
C ALA A 366 2.44 -13.65 -19.19
N ALA A 367 2.67 -12.78 -20.18
CA ALA A 367 3.15 -11.43 -19.95
C ALA A 367 1.97 -10.46 -20.12
N TYR A 368 1.29 -10.16 -19.01
CA TYR A 368 0.05 -9.38 -19.01
C TYR A 368 -1.00 -9.98 -19.97
N ALA A 369 -1.47 -9.22 -20.96
CA ALA A 369 -2.44 -9.67 -21.95
C ALA A 369 -1.85 -10.62 -23.03
N ILE A 370 -0.52 -10.78 -23.10
CA ILE A 370 0.12 -11.65 -24.07
C ILE A 370 0.18 -13.07 -23.52
N GLY A 371 -0.74 -13.91 -24.01
CA GLY A 371 -0.85 -15.32 -23.66
C GLY A 371 0.10 -16.25 -24.42
N LYS A 372 -0.05 -17.55 -24.18
CA LYS A 372 0.80 -18.61 -24.72
C LYS A 372 0.20 -19.35 -25.91
N GLU A 373 -1.08 -19.11 -26.22
CA GLU A 373 -1.85 -19.88 -27.20
C GLU A 373 -1.73 -19.31 -28.61
N GLN A 374 -1.84 -17.99 -28.75
CA GLN A 374 -1.85 -17.32 -30.05
C GLN A 374 -1.01 -16.04 -30.01
N PRO A 375 -0.23 -15.74 -31.06
CA PRO A 375 0.52 -14.50 -31.14
C PRO A 375 -0.43 -13.28 -31.19
N VAL A 376 -0.10 -12.26 -30.40
CA VAL A 376 -0.84 -10.98 -30.36
C VAL A 376 -0.08 -9.95 -31.19
N GLU A 377 -0.77 -9.25 -32.09
CA GLU A 377 -0.17 -8.15 -32.86
C GLU A 377 0.22 -7.00 -31.92
N LEU A 378 1.47 -6.53 -32.03
CA LEU A 378 1.95 -5.36 -31.31
C LEU A 378 1.70 -4.12 -32.17
N LEU A 379 0.91 -3.19 -31.62
CA LEU A 379 0.56 -1.95 -32.28
C LEU A 379 1.41 -0.80 -31.72
N ALA A 380 1.81 0.13 -32.59
CA ALA A 380 2.48 1.35 -32.17
C ALA A 380 1.49 2.25 -31.43
N THR A 381 1.89 2.74 -30.26
CA THR A 381 1.16 3.79 -29.54
C THR A 381 1.84 5.12 -29.81
N GLY A 382 1.05 6.20 -29.93
CA GLY A 382 1.58 7.52 -30.25
C GLY A 382 2.68 7.96 -29.28
N SER A 383 3.76 8.56 -29.80
CA SER A 383 4.85 9.08 -29.00
C SER A 383 4.38 10.21 -28.08
N ARG A 384 4.05 9.90 -26.81
CA ARG A 384 4.18 10.90 -25.75
C ARG A 384 5.64 11.30 -25.67
N SER A 385 5.91 12.60 -25.65
CA SER A 385 7.27 13.12 -25.67
C SER A 385 8.14 12.38 -24.64
N ALA A 386 9.42 12.13 -24.92
CA ALA A 386 10.31 11.44 -23.98
C ALA A 386 10.37 12.09 -22.58
N ARG A 387 9.91 13.35 -22.44
CA ARG A 387 9.73 14.03 -21.14
C ARG A 387 8.49 13.57 -20.36
N GLU A 388 7.48 13.01 -21.01
CA GLU A 388 6.27 12.45 -20.41
C GLU A 388 6.38 10.93 -20.21
N ALA A 389 7.13 10.21 -21.06
CA ALA A 389 7.44 8.79 -20.84
C ALA A 389 8.32 8.58 -19.58
N ASP A 390 9.25 9.50 -19.31
CA ASP A 390 9.96 9.59 -18.03
C ASP A 390 9.03 9.99 -16.86
N SER A 391 7.75 10.31 -17.10
CA SER A 391 6.77 10.68 -16.07
C SER A 391 5.68 9.61 -15.85
N CYS A 392 5.44 8.72 -16.81
CA CYS A 392 4.53 7.58 -16.66
C CYS A 392 5.20 6.31 -16.10
N ILE A 393 6.54 6.29 -16.00
CA ILE A 393 7.31 5.26 -15.25
C ILE A 393 8.17 5.90 -14.13
N ARG A 394 8.08 7.23 -13.91
CA ARG A 394 8.54 7.90 -12.66
C ARG A 394 7.42 8.53 -11.82
N ARG A 395 6.25 7.90 -11.76
CA ARG A 395 5.29 8.18 -10.68
C ARG A 395 4.67 6.92 -10.14
#